data_AF-A0A418M993-F1
#
_entry.id   AF-A0A418M993-F1
#
_cell.length_a   1.000
_cell.length_b   1.000
_cell.length_c   1.000
_cell.angle_alpha   90.00
_cell.angle_beta   90.00
_cell.angle_gamma   90.00
#
_symmetry.space_group_name_H-M   'P 1'
#
loop_
_entity.id
_entity.type
_entity.pdbx_description
1 polymer ?
#
loop_
_entity_poly.entity_id
_entity_poly.type
_entity_poly.pdbx_seq_one_letter_code
_entity_poly.pdbx_strand_id
1 'polypeptide(L)' 'MLNRWQEDAQHKRCLTPVIPVIIYHGPRRWLYQPLTSSMTAMDVALRRYVPVFDYVLIDLSLLTSKQ' A
#
# COMPACT_ATOMS: atom_id res chain seq x y z
N MET A 1 10.60 -4.46 -1.16
CA MET A 1 10.00 -5.74 -0.71
C MET A 1 10.98 -6.88 -0.93
N LEU A 2 11.27 -7.29 -2.17
CA LEU A 2 12.06 -8.49 -2.48
C LEU A 2 13.51 -8.45 -1.93
N ASN A 3 14.22 -7.33 -2.10
CA ASN A 3 15.62 -7.22 -1.69
C ASN A 3 15.82 -7.41 -0.18
N ARG A 4 14.94 -6.84 0.66
CA ARG A 4 15.05 -6.94 2.12
C ARG A 4 14.85 -8.37 2.61
N TRP A 5 13.88 -9.09 2.04
CA TRP A 5 13.61 -10.49 2.38
C TRP A 5 14.72 -11.41 1.92
N GLN A 6 15.26 -11.18 0.71
CA GLN A 6 16.41 -11.92 0.21
C GLN A 6 17.64 -11.74 1.12
N GLU A 7 17.90 -10.51 1.57
CA GLU A 7 18.96 -10.23 2.53
C GLU A 7 18.73 -10.94 3.87
N ASP A 8 17.53 -10.89 4.45
CA ASP A 8 17.22 -11.58 5.71
C ASP A 8 17.41 -13.10 5.58
N ALA A 9 16.96 -13.68 4.47
CA ALA A 9 17.14 -15.10 4.18
C ALA A 9 18.62 -15.49 4.03
N GLN A 10 19.40 -14.71 3.28
CA GLN A 10 20.84 -14.96 3.07
C GLN A 10 21.64 -14.89 4.38
N HIS A 11 21.24 -14.02 5.30
CA HIS A 11 21.93 -13.83 6.58
C HIS A 11 21.28 -14.58 7.76
N LYS A 12 20.32 -15.50 7.49
CA LYS A 12 19.59 -16.28 8.51
C LYS A 12 18.97 -15.42 9.62
N ARG A 13 18.45 -14.25 9.26
CA ARG A 13 17.76 -13.33 10.18
C ARG A 13 16.26 -13.59 10.13
N CYS A 14 15.55 -13.20 11.19
CA CYS A 14 14.10 -13.10 11.12
C CYS A 14 13.70 -12.15 9.99
N LEU A 15 12.64 -12.51 9.25
CA LEU A 15 12.11 -11.66 8.20
C LEU A 15 11.64 -10.34 8.79
N THR A 16 12.18 -9.25 8.27
CA THR A 16 11.79 -7.91 8.69
C THR A 16 10.43 -7.58 8.10
N PRO A 17 9.44 -7.20 8.93
CA PRO A 17 8.16 -6.72 8.44
C PRO A 17 8.36 -5.50 7.55
N VAL A 18 7.72 -5.50 6.37
CA VAL A 18 7.70 -4.34 5.49
C VAL A 18 6.30 -3.76 5.51
N ILE A 19 6.17 -2.53 6.01
CA ILE A 19 4.89 -1.83 6.14
C ILE A 19 4.72 -0.92 4.92
N PRO A 20 3.73 -1.16 4.06
CA PRO A 20 3.44 -0.28 2.94
C PRO A 20 2.91 1.07 3.43
N VAL A 21 3.45 2.16 2.91
CA VAL A 21 2.97 3.52 3.16
C VAL A 21 2.53 4.12 1.82
N ILE A 22 1.28 4.56 1.76
CA ILE A 22 0.72 5.29 0.62
C ILE A 22 0.66 6.76 1.01
N ILE A 23 1.42 7.58 0.29
CA ILE A 23 1.34 9.04 0.38
C ILE A 23 0.46 9.51 -0.77
N TYR A 24 -0.67 10.11 -0.44
CA TYR A 24 -1.61 10.60 -1.42
C TYR A 24 -1.69 12.13 -1.37
N HIS A 25 -1.63 12.74 -2.55
CA HIS A 25 -1.80 14.18 -2.75
C HIS A 25 -2.77 14.39 -3.91
N GLY A 26 -4.03 14.61 -3.59
CA GLY A 26 -5.06 14.90 -4.57
C GLY A 26 -6.13 15.85 -4.02
N PRO A 27 -7.03 16.32 -4.90
CA PRO A 27 -7.97 17.40 -4.56
C PRO A 27 -9.09 16.98 -3.62
N ARG A 28 -9.28 15.67 -3.40
CA ARG A 28 -10.32 15.12 -2.53
C ARG A 28 -9.67 14.29 -1.44
N ARG A 29 -10.24 14.34 -0.24
CA ARG A 29 -9.87 13.48 0.88
C ARG A 29 -9.93 12.01 0.47
N TRP A 30 -8.86 11.28 0.75
CA TRP A 30 -8.82 9.83 0.62
C TRP A 30 -9.07 9.22 1.99
N LEU A 31 -10.17 8.48 2.11
CA LEU A 31 -10.49 7.71 3.31
C LEU A 31 -9.90 6.30 3.20
N TYR A 32 -9.28 5.82 4.26
CA TYR A 32 -8.72 4.47 4.29
C TYR A 32 -9.78 3.44 3.85
N GLN A 33 -9.40 2.60 2.89
CA GLN A 33 -10.20 1.47 2.43
C GLN A 33 -9.25 0.32 2.12
N PRO A 34 -9.66 -0.94 2.33
CA PRO A 34 -8.88 -2.08 1.86
C PRO A 34 -8.57 -1.93 0.36
N LEU A 35 -7.35 -2.26 -0.04
CA LEU A 35 -6.89 -2.11 -1.43
C LEU A 35 -7.83 -2.80 -2.43
N THR A 36 -8.36 -3.95 -2.03
CA THR A 36 -9.33 -4.74 -2.81
C THR A 36 -10.68 -4.03 -2.98
N SER A 37 -11.13 -3.24 -1.99
CA SER A 37 -12.39 -2.49 -2.07
C SER A 37 -12.36 -1.37 -3.11
N SER A 38 -11.18 -0.82 -3.39
CA SER A 38 -10.99 0.20 -4.43
C SER A 38 -10.98 -0.37 -5.86
N MET A 39 -10.96 -1.71 -6.00
CA MET A 39 -10.76 -2.38 -7.29
C MET A 39 -11.97 -3.25 -7.71
N THR A 40 -13.18 -2.78 -7.41
CA THR A 40 -14.45 -3.50 -7.62
C THR A 40 -14.73 -3.88 -9.07
N ALA A 41 -14.25 -3.11 -10.05
CA ALA A 41 -14.44 -3.36 -11.48
C ALA A 41 -13.40 -4.32 -12.10
N MET A 42 -12.59 -5.00 -11.28
CA MET A 42 -11.53 -5.86 -11.79
C MET A 42 -12.05 -7.23 -12.26
N ASP A 43 -11.58 -7.66 -13.42
CA ASP A 43 -11.76 -9.02 -13.93
C ASP A 43 -11.36 -10.06 -12.87
N VAL A 44 -12.19 -11.08 -12.69
CA VAL A 44 -11.96 -12.20 -11.76
C VAL A 44 -10.61 -12.86 -12.02
N ALA A 45 -10.18 -12.95 -13.27
CA ALA A 45 -8.89 -13.54 -13.65
C ALA A 45 -7.69 -12.80 -13.03
N LEU A 46 -7.83 -11.49 -12.78
CA LEU A 46 -6.79 -10.61 -12.27
C LEU A 46 -6.75 -10.51 -10.74
N ARG A 47 -7.84 -10.89 -10.06
CA ARG A 47 -7.96 -10.79 -8.59
C ARG A 47 -6.82 -11.48 -7.84
N ARG A 48 -6.29 -12.58 -8.37
CA ARG A 48 -5.18 -13.35 -7.78
C ARG A 48 -3.85 -12.58 -7.70
N TYR A 49 -3.71 -11.51 -8.50
CA TYR A 49 -2.52 -10.68 -8.53
C TYR A 49 -2.66 -9.41 -7.68
N VAL A 50 -3.83 -9.21 -7.06
CA VAL A 50 -4.05 -8.08 -6.16
C VAL A 50 -3.44 -8.41 -4.80
N PRO A 51 -2.52 -7.58 -4.31
CA PRO A 51 -1.97 -7.80 -2.99
C PRO A 51 -3.04 -7.55 -1.91
N VAL A 52 -3.16 -8.51 -0.99
CA VAL A 52 -4.04 -8.41 0.18
C VAL A 52 -3.17 -8.07 1.38
N PHE A 53 -2.98 -6.78 1.63
CA PHE A 53 -2.31 -6.27 2.82
C PHE A 53 -2.95 -4.97 3.31
N ASP A 54 -2.77 -4.66 4.59
CA ASP A 54 -3.03 -3.34 5.15
C ASP A 54 -1.87 -2.38 4.83
N TYR A 55 -2.17 -1.08 4.87
CA TYR A 55 -1.20 -0.04 4.59
C TYR A 55 -1.45 1.20 5.44
N VAL A 56 -0.41 2.01 5.62
CA VAL A 56 -0.55 3.33 6.24
C VAL A 56 -0.89 4.34 5.16
N LEU A 57 -2.03 5.01 5.28
CA LEU A 57 -2.43 6.11 4.39
C LEU A 57 -2.03 7.45 5.01
N ILE A 58 -1.22 8.22 4.28
CA ILE A 58 -0.93 9.62 4.57
C ILE A 58 -1.66 10.45 3.52
N ASP A 59 -2.75 11.10 3.92
CA ASP A 59 -3.56 11.95 3.05
C ASP A 59 -3.15 13.42 3.21
N LEU A 60 -2.56 13.98 2.16
CA LEU A 60 -2.09 15.37 2.11
C LEU A 60 -3.12 16.32 1.48
N SER A 61 -4.32 15.85 1.11
CA SER A 61 -5.37 16.68 0.49
C SER A 61 -5.78 17.89 1.33
N LEU A 62 -5.64 17.80 2.65
CA LEU A 62 -5.93 18.88 3.60
C LEU A 62 -4.80 19.93 3.68
N LEU A 63 -3.62 19.63 3.14
CA LEU A 63 -2.48 20.55 3.13
C LEU A 63 -2.47 21.46 1.89
N THR A 64 -3.23 21.12 0.85
CA THR A 64 -3.32 21.92 -0.38
C THR A 64 -4.19 23.18 -0.20
N SER A 65 -4.97 23.29 0.89
CA SER A 65 -5.72 24.51 1.23
C SER A 65 -4.83 25.51 1.99
N LYS A 66 -3.89 26.15 1.27
CA LYS A 66 -3.30 27.47 1.54
C LYS A 66 -2.13 27.72 0.56
N GLN A 67 -2.46 28.21 -0.62
CA GLN A 67 -1.58 29.05 -1.45
C GLN A 67 -2.40 30.21 -2.00
#